data_AF-A0A3C1EHG7-F1
#
_entry.id   AF-A0A3C1EHG7-F1
#
_cell.length_a   1.000
_cell.length_b   1.000
_cell.length_c   1.000
_cell.angle_alpha   90.00
_cell.angle_beta   90.00
_cell.angle_gamma   90.00
#
_symmetry.space_group_name_H-M   'P 1'
#
loop_
_entity.id
_entity.type
_entity.pdbx_description
1 polymer ?
#
loop_
_entity_poly.entity_id
_entity_poly.type
_entity_poly.pdbx_seq_one_letter_code
_entity_poly.pdbx_strand_id
1 'polypeptide(L)'
;MEERVLISPVPETFLAIRRLKRDLLAVRHAVWPARDALNLLLIEEHALIRPGTKVFFRDCYDHTIQLMDMVETFREMASGLVDEYMSAVSNRMNEIMKVLTVMATIFIPLTFIVGVYGMNFDTKASPWNMPELTWAYGYPALLLLMAAVSGGMLYYFRRKRWI
;
A
#
# COMPACT_ATOMS: atom_id res chain seq x y z
N MET A 1 16.16 6.25 -1.09
CA MET A 1 15.19 5.34 -1.76
C MET A 1 13.91 5.19 -0.94
N GLU A 2 13.98 5.13 0.39
CA GLU A 2 12.83 5.15 1.31
C GLU A 2 11.81 6.26 0.98
N GLU A 3 12.30 7.48 0.73
CA GLU A 3 11.44 8.64 0.46
C GLU A 3 10.56 8.52 -0.81
N ARG A 4 10.95 7.68 -1.78
CA ARG A 4 10.16 7.46 -3.01
C ARG A 4 9.02 6.45 -2.83
N VAL A 5 9.12 5.55 -1.84
CA VAL A 5 8.07 4.55 -1.55
C VAL A 5 6.82 5.24 -0.99
N LEU A 6 7.02 6.30 -0.20
CA LEU A 6 5.96 7.01 0.50
C LEU A 6 5.08 7.89 -0.40
N ILE A 7 5.60 8.38 -1.52
CA ILE A 7 4.94 9.45 -2.29
C ILE A 7 4.11 8.90 -3.46
N SER A 8 4.45 7.73 -4.00
CA SER A 8 3.63 7.01 -4.99
C SER A 8 4.14 5.58 -5.16
N PRO A 9 3.38 4.54 -4.79
CA PRO A 9 3.74 3.16 -5.11
C PRO A 9 3.58 2.95 -6.63
N VAL A 10 4.66 3.19 -7.37
CA VAL A 10 4.75 2.89 -8.81
C VAL A 10 5.21 1.45 -8.97
N PRO A 11 4.66 0.67 -9.92
CA PRO A 11 5.11 -0.71 -10.20
C PRO A 11 6.63 -0.86 -10.38
N GLU A 12 7.29 0.20 -10.85
CA GLU A 12 8.73 0.29 -11.02
C GLU A 12 9.52 0.13 -9.71
N THR A 13 9.00 0.63 -8.59
CA THR A 13 9.63 0.54 -7.26
C THR A 13 9.71 -0.91 -6.80
N PHE A 14 8.64 -1.69 -6.99
CA PHE A 14 8.63 -3.11 -6.67
C PHE A 14 9.65 -3.90 -7.51
N LEU A 15 9.75 -3.57 -8.81
CA LEU A 15 10.75 -4.17 -9.69
C LEU A 15 12.19 -3.81 -9.29
N ALA A 16 12.43 -2.60 -8.80
CA ALA A 16 13.73 -2.18 -8.28
C ALA A 16 14.12 -2.96 -7.02
N ILE A 17 13.19 -3.13 -6.06
CA ILE A 17 13.43 -3.93 -4.84
C ILE A 17 13.70 -5.39 -5.21
N ARG A 18 12.95 -5.95 -6.17
CA ARG A 18 13.16 -7.33 -6.63
C ARG A 18 14.51 -7.50 -7.34
N ARG A 19 14.95 -6.52 -8.13
CA ARG A 19 16.29 -6.50 -8.73
C ARG A 19 17.38 -6.48 -7.65
N LEU A 20 17.25 -5.59 -6.67
CA LEU A 20 18.18 -5.52 -5.54
C LEU A 20 18.28 -6.86 -4.79
N LYS A 21 17.15 -7.51 -4.48
CA LYS A 21 17.15 -8.85 -3.86
C LYS A 21 17.90 -9.89 -4.69
N ARG A 22 17.75 -9.85 -6.02
CA ARG A 22 18.45 -10.76 -6.93
C ARG A 22 19.95 -10.48 -6.96
N ASP A 23 20.36 -9.22 -6.98
CA ASP A 23 21.77 -8.82 -6.98
C ASP A 23 22.45 -9.21 -5.65
N LEU A 24 21.78 -9.00 -4.51
CA LEU A 24 22.25 -9.45 -3.19
C LEU A 24 22.44 -10.98 -3.13
N LEU A 25 21.53 -11.75 -3.73
CA LEU A 25 21.69 -13.20 -3.84
C LEU A 25 22.90 -13.58 -4.70
N ALA A 26 23.15 -12.87 -5.80
CA ALA A 26 24.32 -13.10 -6.64
C ALA A 26 25.62 -12.84 -5.87
N VAL A 27 25.68 -11.76 -5.09
CA VAL A 27 26.81 -11.47 -4.20
C VAL A 27 27.01 -12.60 -3.19
N ARG A 28 25.94 -13.04 -2.51
CA ARG A 28 26.02 -14.16 -1.56
C ARG A 28 26.59 -15.43 -2.19
N HIS A 29 26.12 -15.78 -3.40
CA HIS A 29 26.58 -16.94 -4.14
C HIS A 29 28.05 -16.84 -4.58
N ALA A 30 28.59 -15.63 -4.76
CA ALA A 30 30.00 -15.41 -5.08
C ALA A 30 30.90 -15.38 -3.84
N VAL A 31 30.43 -14.80 -2.73
CA VAL A 31 31.21 -14.65 -1.49
C VAL A 31 31.33 -15.98 -0.75
N TRP A 32 30.30 -16.83 -0.77
CA TRP A 32 30.32 -18.10 -0.03
C TRP A 32 31.45 -19.04 -0.47
N PRO A 33 31.65 -19.36 -1.76
CA PRO A 33 32.77 -20.20 -2.19
C PRO A 33 34.13 -19.56 -1.93
N ALA A 34 34.22 -18.22 -2.01
CA ALA A 34 35.45 -17.50 -1.72
C ALA A 34 35.85 -17.63 -0.24
N ARG A 35 34.87 -17.54 0.67
CA ARG A 35 35.07 -17.80 2.10
C ARG A 35 35.56 -19.23 2.34
N ASP A 36 34.92 -20.22 1.73
CA ASP A 36 35.30 -21.63 1.90
C ASP A 36 36.73 -21.90 1.36
N ALA A 37 37.08 -21.32 0.22
CA ALA A 37 38.43 -21.40 -0.34
C ALA A 37 39.48 -20.72 0.56
N LEU A 38 39.20 -19.54 1.11
CA LEU A 38 40.07 -18.85 2.06
C LEU A 38 40.25 -19.66 3.35
N ASN A 39 39.18 -20.27 3.86
CA ASN A 39 39.24 -21.13 5.03
C ASN A 39 40.13 -22.36 4.80
N LEU A 40 40.02 -22.99 3.62
CA LEU A 40 40.90 -24.10 3.23
C LEU A 40 42.37 -23.68 3.22
N LEU A 41 42.68 -22.52 2.62
CA LEU A 41 44.05 -21.97 2.56
C LEU A 41 44.62 -21.59 3.93
N LEU A 42 43.76 -21.27 4.90
CA LEU A 42 44.16 -20.98 6.28
C LEU A 42 44.51 -22.26 7.06
N ILE A 43 43.71 -23.32 6.88
CA ILE A 43 43.84 -24.60 7.56
C ILE A 43 44.98 -25.44 6.98
N GLU A 44 45.11 -25.51 5.65
CA GLU A 44 46.14 -26.32 5.01
C GLU A 44 47.55 -25.77 5.24
N GLU A 45 48.50 -26.68 5.47
CA GLU A 45 49.93 -26.39 5.51
C GLU A 45 50.55 -26.80 4.18
N HIS A 46 50.75 -25.81 3.30
CA HIS A 46 51.38 -26.02 2.00
C HIS A 46 52.75 -25.35 1.95
N ALA A 47 53.72 -25.99 1.28
CA ALA A 47 55.09 -25.47 1.11
C ALA A 47 55.17 -24.06 0.45
N LEU A 48 54.10 -23.61 -0.23
CA LEU A 48 54.01 -22.30 -0.89
C LEU A 48 53.40 -21.23 0.02
N ILE A 49 52.75 -21.62 1.12
CA ILE A 49 52.05 -20.73 2.05
C ILE A 49 52.94 -20.49 3.27
N ARG A 50 53.59 -19.33 3.30
CA ARG A 50 54.42 -18.92 4.44
C ARG A 50 53.55 -18.37 5.58
N PRO A 51 54.03 -18.41 6.85
CA PRO A 51 53.30 -17.85 8.00
C PRO A 51 52.89 -16.38 7.81
N GLY A 52 53.73 -15.56 7.16
CA GLY A 52 53.42 -14.17 6.84
C GLY A 52 52.24 -14.01 5.86
N THR A 53 52.08 -14.94 4.91
CA THR A 53 50.98 -14.92 3.93
C THR A 53 49.65 -15.32 4.58
N LYS A 54 49.67 -16.20 5.59
CA LYS A 54 48.46 -16.60 6.35
C LYS A 54 47.78 -15.41 7.04
N VAL A 55 48.52 -14.37 7.42
CA VAL A 55 47.95 -13.14 8.02
C VAL A 55 47.07 -12.41 7.02
N PHE A 56 47.51 -12.25 5.77
CA PHE A 56 46.72 -11.63 4.71
C PHE A 56 45.50 -12.46 4.33
N PHE A 57 45.62 -13.80 4.30
CA PHE A 57 44.46 -14.67 4.06
C PHE A 57 43.43 -14.60 5.19
N ARG A 58 43.87 -14.40 6.43
CA ARG A 58 42.97 -14.22 7.58
C ARG A 58 42.18 -12.93 7.45
N ASP A 59 42.85 -11.84 7.11
CA ASP A 59 42.19 -10.55 6.86
C ASP A 59 41.14 -10.65 5.73
N CYS A 60 41.49 -11.30 4.61
CA CYS A 60 40.53 -11.57 3.54
C CYS A 60 39.35 -12.43 4.02
N TYR A 61 39.60 -13.45 4.84
CA TYR A 61 38.54 -14.31 5.40
C TYR A 61 37.60 -13.51 6.31
N ASP A 62 38.15 -12.68 7.20
CA ASP A 62 37.37 -11.82 8.08
C ASP A 62 36.51 -10.83 7.27
N HIS A 63 37.06 -10.24 6.20
CA HIS A 63 36.30 -9.42 5.26
C HIS A 63 35.17 -10.19 4.54
N THR A 64 35.39 -11.46 4.18
CA THR A 64 34.30 -12.27 3.58
C THR A 64 33.16 -12.52 4.57
N ILE A 65 33.46 -12.72 5.86
CA ILE A 65 32.43 -12.83 6.90
C ILE A 65 31.65 -11.53 7.00
N GLN A 66 32.35 -10.39 7.11
CA GLN A 66 31.71 -9.08 7.21
C GLN A 66 30.81 -8.79 5.98
N LEU A 67 31.24 -9.18 4.78
CA LEU A 67 30.43 -9.07 3.57
C LEU A 67 29.16 -9.92 3.63
N MET A 68 29.24 -11.15 4.15
CA MET A 68 28.05 -11.99 4.31
C MET A 68 27.04 -11.37 5.28
N ASP A 69 27.50 -10.83 6.41
CA ASP A 69 26.63 -10.19 7.41
C ASP A 69 25.95 -8.94 6.83
N MET A 70 26.68 -8.14 6.06
CA MET A 70 26.11 -6.98 5.35
C MET A 70 25.08 -7.41 4.31
N VAL A 71 25.35 -8.47 3.54
CA VAL A 71 24.38 -9.00 2.57
C VAL A 71 23.11 -9.47 3.25
N GLU A 72 23.19 -10.14 4.39
CA GLU A 72 22.00 -10.58 5.12
C GLU A 72 21.21 -9.39 5.66
N THR A 73 21.89 -8.39 6.25
CA THR A 73 21.29 -7.13 6.69
C THR A 73 20.52 -6.45 5.55
N PHE A 74 21.14 -6.35 4.36
CA PHE A 74 20.47 -5.76 3.20
C PHE A 74 19.30 -6.59 2.68
N ARG A 75 19.33 -7.92 2.82
CA ARG A 75 18.20 -8.79 2.46
C ARG A 75 17.02 -8.62 3.40
N GLU A 76 17.28 -8.44 4.69
CA GLU A 76 16.25 -8.13 5.69
C GLU A 76 15.62 -6.76 5.40
N MET A 77 16.45 -5.72 5.21
CA MET A 77 15.96 -4.39 4.83
C MET A 77 15.14 -4.41 3.53
N ALA A 78 15.62 -5.11 2.49
CA ALA A 78 14.89 -5.23 1.23
C ALA A 78 13.57 -6.00 1.40
N SER A 79 13.45 -6.87 2.40
CA SER A 79 12.18 -7.53 2.73
C SER A 79 11.24 -6.58 3.44
N GLY A 80 11.72 -5.81 4.42
CA GLY A 80 10.96 -4.74 5.05
C GLY A 80 10.38 -3.73 4.06
N LEU A 81 11.17 -3.36 3.03
CA LEU A 81 10.70 -2.46 1.96
C LEU A 81 9.54 -3.04 1.13
N VAL A 82 9.49 -4.37 0.95
CA VAL A 82 8.36 -5.00 0.24
C VAL A 82 7.11 -4.92 1.10
N ASP A 83 7.22 -5.23 2.40
CA ASP A 83 6.09 -5.19 3.32
C ASP A 83 5.56 -3.75 3.47
N GLU A 84 6.45 -2.77 3.56
CA GLU A 84 6.11 -1.35 3.58
C GLU A 84 5.44 -0.90 2.28
N TYR A 85 5.95 -1.32 1.12
CA TYR A 85 5.31 -1.04 -0.17
C TYR A 85 3.88 -1.60 -0.23
N MET A 86 3.68 -2.85 0.23
CA MET A 86 2.35 -3.47 0.27
C MET A 86 1.42 -2.73 1.23
N SER A 87 1.93 -2.28 2.38
CA SER A 87 1.19 -1.45 3.33
C SER A 87 0.77 -0.13 2.69
N ALA A 88 1.67 0.57 1.99
CA ALA A 88 1.37 1.81 1.29
C ALA A 88 0.31 1.64 0.20
N VAL A 89 0.39 0.57 -0.60
CA VAL A 89 -0.63 0.23 -1.62
C VAL A 89 -1.98 -0.03 -0.96
N SER A 90 -2.02 -0.79 0.13
CA SER A 90 -3.24 -1.08 0.88
C SER A 90 -3.86 0.19 1.47
N ASN A 91 -3.04 1.08 2.04
CA ASN A 91 -3.52 2.36 2.58
C ASN A 91 -4.12 3.24 1.48
N ARG A 92 -3.45 3.34 0.32
CA ARG A 92 -3.98 4.07 -0.83
C ARG A 92 -5.31 3.48 -1.33
N MET A 93 -5.41 2.15 -1.38
CA MET A 93 -6.66 1.49 -1.75
C MET A 93 -7.77 1.79 -0.74
N ASN A 94 -7.46 1.77 0.57
CA ASN A 94 -8.40 2.16 1.61
C ASN A 94 -8.87 3.61 1.47
N GLU A 95 -7.97 4.55 1.13
CA GLU A 95 -8.34 5.94 0.87
C GLU A 95 -9.26 6.07 -0.36
N ILE A 96 -8.94 5.39 -1.47
CA ILE A 96 -9.80 5.37 -2.66
C ILE A 96 -11.18 4.80 -2.33
N MET A 97 -11.24 3.68 -1.60
CA MET A 97 -12.49 3.05 -1.19
C MET A 97 -13.31 3.93 -0.24
N LYS A 98 -12.67 4.66 0.68
CA LYS A 98 -13.33 5.65 1.54
C LYS A 98 -13.97 6.75 0.71
N VAL A 99 -13.24 7.35 -0.24
CA VAL A 99 -13.77 8.41 -1.11
C VAL A 99 -14.95 7.91 -1.93
N LEU A 100 -14.83 6.74 -2.56
CA LEU A 100 -15.91 6.13 -3.34
C LEU A 100 -17.16 5.85 -2.48
N THR A 101 -16.95 5.32 -1.26
CA THR A 101 -18.04 5.00 -0.33
C THR A 101 -18.75 6.26 0.15
N VAL A 102 -18.01 7.31 0.51
CA VAL A 102 -18.59 8.61 0.90
C VAL A 102 -19.46 9.16 -0.23
N MET A 103 -18.95 9.17 -1.47
CA MET A 103 -19.73 9.61 -2.63
C MET A 103 -20.99 8.76 -2.81
N ALA A 104 -20.86 7.44 -2.81
CA ALA A 104 -21.99 6.53 -2.98
C ALA A 104 -23.05 6.67 -1.89
N THR A 105 -22.64 6.76 -0.63
CA THR A 105 -23.57 6.92 0.51
C THR A 105 -24.33 8.25 0.45
N ILE A 106 -23.77 9.31 -0.12
CA ILE A 106 -24.49 10.57 -0.36
C ILE A 106 -25.46 10.43 -1.55
N PHE A 107 -25.02 9.86 -2.67
CA PHE A 107 -25.83 9.80 -3.89
C PHE A 107 -26.95 8.75 -3.85
N ILE A 108 -26.75 7.58 -3.25
CA ILE A 108 -27.76 6.50 -3.22
C ILE A 108 -29.12 6.96 -2.65
N PRO A 109 -29.22 7.55 -1.44
CA PRO A 109 -30.50 8.00 -0.91
C PRO A 109 -31.09 9.17 -1.70
N LEU A 110 -30.25 10.08 -2.21
CA LEU A 110 -30.71 11.17 -3.07
C LEU A 110 -31.34 10.66 -4.37
N THR A 111 -30.65 9.76 -5.07
CA THR A 111 -31.13 9.15 -6.30
C THR A 111 -32.38 8.31 -6.04
N PHE A 112 -32.49 7.64 -4.88
CA PHE A 112 -33.70 6.93 -4.50
C PHE A 112 -34.89 7.90 -4.34
N ILE A 113 -34.72 9.03 -3.65
CA ILE A 113 -35.76 10.05 -3.49
C ILE A 113 -36.19 10.59 -4.86
N VAL A 114 -35.23 10.97 -5.71
CA VAL A 114 -35.51 11.43 -7.09
C VAL A 114 -36.21 10.35 -7.91
N GLY A 115 -35.78 9.09 -7.77
CA GLY A 115 -36.37 7.95 -8.46
C GLY A 115 -37.83 7.73 -8.07
N VAL A 116 -38.14 7.77 -6.77
CA VAL A 116 -39.53 7.68 -6.26
C VAL A 116 -40.36 8.83 -6.82
N TYR A 117 -39.88 10.07 -6.76
CA TYR A 117 -40.61 11.24 -7.28
C TYR A 117 -40.65 11.33 -8.81
N GLY A 118 -39.80 10.58 -9.51
CA GLY A 118 -39.83 10.43 -10.97
C GLY A 118 -40.81 9.37 -11.48
N MET A 119 -41.45 8.60 -10.59
CA MET A 119 -42.48 7.65 -10.98
C MET A 119 -43.79 8.38 -11.31
N ASN A 120 -44.47 7.94 -12.38
CA ASN A 120 -45.73 8.54 -12.82
C ASN A 120 -46.89 8.16 -11.87
N PHE A 121 -47.10 8.93 -10.80
CA PHE A 121 -48.23 8.75 -9.90
C PHE A 121 -49.44 9.59 -10.36
N ASP A 122 -50.59 8.93 -10.59
CA ASP A 122 -51.84 9.60 -10.95
C ASP A 122 -52.61 10.05 -9.70
N THR A 123 -52.60 11.36 -9.43
CA THR A 123 -53.28 12.00 -8.30
C THR A 123 -54.81 11.83 -8.32
N LYS A 124 -55.41 11.35 -9.42
CA LYS A 124 -56.86 11.12 -9.54
C LYS A 124 -57.32 9.71 -9.16
N ALA A 125 -56.40 8.74 -9.03
CA ALA A 125 -56.74 7.33 -8.84
C ALA A 125 -56.90 6.89 -7.36
N SER A 126 -56.29 7.59 -6.40
CA SER A 126 -56.46 7.31 -4.95
C SER A 126 -56.04 8.54 -4.12
N PRO A 127 -56.76 8.91 -3.03
CA PRO A 127 -56.36 10.01 -2.12
C PRO A 127 -55.00 9.81 -1.46
N TRP A 128 -54.50 8.57 -1.46
CA TRP A 128 -53.20 8.17 -0.91
C TRP A 128 -52.07 8.23 -1.95
N ASN A 129 -52.39 8.56 -3.21
CA ASN A 129 -51.41 8.64 -4.29
C ASN A 129 -50.76 10.04 -4.27
N MET A 130 -49.63 10.17 -3.55
CA MET A 130 -48.78 11.38 -3.48
C MET A 130 -49.56 12.71 -3.26
N PRO A 131 -50.16 12.93 -2.09
CA PRO A 131 -50.81 14.20 -1.75
C PRO A 131 -49.84 15.40 -1.70
N GLU A 132 -48.53 15.19 -1.68
CA GLU A 132 -47.52 16.27 -1.72
C GLU A 132 -47.37 16.91 -3.11
N LEU A 133 -47.84 16.27 -4.19
CA LEU A 133 -47.70 16.77 -5.57
C LEU A 133 -48.64 17.96 -5.86
N THR A 134 -49.78 18.04 -5.18
CA THR A 134 -50.73 19.17 -5.25
C THR A 134 -50.38 20.31 -4.28
N TRP A 135 -49.37 20.14 -3.44
CA TRP A 135 -48.93 21.17 -2.48
C TRP A 135 -47.91 22.11 -3.13
N ALA A 136 -48.18 23.42 -3.12
CA ALA A 136 -47.30 24.44 -3.69
C ALA A 136 -45.85 24.43 -3.12
N TYR A 137 -45.67 23.87 -1.92
CA TYR A 137 -44.37 23.76 -1.25
C TYR A 137 -43.75 22.35 -1.27
N GLY A 138 -44.38 21.36 -1.93
CA GLY A 138 -43.87 19.99 -1.98
C GLY A 138 -42.48 19.88 -2.61
N TYR A 139 -42.24 20.59 -3.71
CA TYR A 139 -40.94 20.62 -4.39
C TYR A 139 -39.83 21.29 -3.55
N PRO A 140 -40.03 22.50 -2.98
CA PRO A 140 -39.10 23.08 -2.02
C PRO A 140 -38.83 22.20 -0.78
N ALA A 141 -39.86 21.58 -0.20
CA ALA A 141 -39.72 20.72 0.97
C ALA A 141 -38.89 19.47 0.67
N LEU A 142 -39.07 18.87 -0.51
CA LEU A 142 -38.25 17.74 -0.97
C LEU A 142 -36.78 18.12 -1.11
N LEU A 143 -36.49 19.27 -1.75
CA LEU A 143 -35.11 19.76 -1.89
C LEU A 143 -34.47 20.01 -0.53
N LEU A 144 -35.23 20.56 0.43
CA LEU A 144 -34.77 20.78 1.80
C LEU A 144 -34.49 19.47 2.53
N LEU A 145 -35.35 18.46 2.36
CA LEU A 145 -35.15 17.12 2.90
C LEU A 145 -33.89 16.46 2.31
N MET A 146 -33.73 16.51 0.99
CA MET A 146 -32.54 16.00 0.30
C MET A 146 -31.26 16.68 0.80
N ALA A 147 -31.27 18.02 0.89
CA ALA A 147 -30.15 18.79 1.43
C ALA A 147 -29.85 18.44 2.90
N ALA A 148 -30.88 18.24 3.72
CA ALA A 148 -30.74 17.85 5.12
C ALA A 148 -30.14 16.45 5.28
N VAL A 149 -30.58 15.48 4.47
CA VAL A 149 -30.05 14.10 4.48
C VAL A 149 -28.58 14.10 4.05
N SER A 150 -28.24 14.77 2.94
CA SER A 150 -26.85 14.85 2.48
C SER A 150 -25.96 15.59 3.47
N GLY A 151 -26.40 16.73 4.00
CA GLY A 151 -25.67 17.51 5.00
C GLY A 151 -25.47 16.73 6.30
N GLY A 152 -26.49 16.01 6.76
CA GLY A 152 -26.43 15.14 7.93
C GLY A 152 -25.41 14.01 7.78
N MET A 153 -25.38 13.36 6.61
CA MET A 153 -24.38 12.33 6.31
C MET A 153 -22.96 12.90 6.23
N LEU A 154 -22.78 14.06 5.59
CA LEU A 154 -21.48 14.75 5.51
C LEU A 154 -20.96 15.11 6.91
N TYR A 155 -21.83 15.62 7.78
CA TYR A 155 -21.51 15.91 9.17
C TYR A 155 -21.13 14.64 9.94
N TYR A 156 -21.88 13.55 9.76
CA TYR A 156 -21.56 12.25 10.37
C TYR A 156 -20.19 11.73 9.96
N PHE A 157 -19.85 11.75 8.65
CA PHE A 157 -18.56 11.31 8.15
C PHE A 157 -17.39 12.17 8.66
N ARG A 158 -17.59 13.49 8.72
CA ARG A 158 -16.59 14.43 9.25
C ARG A 158 -16.36 14.23 10.75
N ARG A 159 -17.42 13.96 11.54
CA ARG A 159 -17.30 13.67 12.97
C ARG A 159 -16.55 12.36 13.24
N LYS A 160 -16.68 11.38 12.36
CA LYS A 160 -16.02 10.06 12.49
C LYS A 160 -14.55 10.08 12.04
N ARG A 161 -14.02 11.24 11.58
CA ARG A 161 -12.69 11.39 10.96
C ARG A 161 -12.46 10.45 9.76
N TRP A 162 -13.53 10.11 9.04
CA TRP A 162 -13.41 9.36 7.78
C TRP A 162 -13.02 10.27 6.61
N ILE A 163 -13.21 11.58 6.80
CA ILE A 163 -12.82 12.75 6.01
C ILE A 163 -12.21 13.74 6.99
#